data_AF-A0A520LY05-F1
#
_entry.id   AF-A0A520LY05-F1
#
_cell.length_a   1.000
_cell.length_b   1.000
_cell.length_c   1.000
_cell.angle_alpha   90.00
_cell.angle_beta   90.00
_cell.angle_gamma   90.00
#
_symmetry.space_group_name_H-M   'P 1'
#
loop_
_entity.id
_entity.type
_entity.pdbx_description
1 polymer ?
#
loop_
_entity_poly.entity_id
_entity_poly.type
_entity_poly.pdbx_seq_one_letter_code
_entity_poly.pdbx_strand_id
1 'polypeptide(L)'
;NQAQFIVGVPAEAGNLVISEIHYNPSGPSEEDEFIELMNISDQTIQLTGVSFSAGIQYTFEDDATLEPMARIVLRPEEYTGQLDNGGENITLLDANGNIIESFRYNDKSPWPEAPDGSGPSLVRIAPDYRLNPELPSSWRPSVQNNGNPAASDATSFEGEGQQAIFSYALKKLPFEKANSYGITQLEGSTDFVFFASIEANLSADDASYSIEFSSDLKKWNEGIFLGNISSDSSKNTLSWQSINLVNDQNSQQFARVKITIR
;
A
#
# COMPACT_ATOMS: atom_id res chain seq x y z
N ASN A 1 2.20 34.61 24.42
CA ASN A 1 3.23 34.14 23.47
C ASN A 1 4.16 33.20 24.19
N GLN A 2 3.87 31.90 24.11
CA GLN A 2 4.79 30.86 24.53
C GLN A 2 5.37 30.31 23.22
N ALA A 3 6.70 30.41 23.05
CA ALA A 3 7.38 29.78 21.94
C ALA A 3 7.74 28.36 22.40
N GLN A 4 7.23 27.35 21.70
CA GLN A 4 7.75 25.99 21.84
C GLN A 4 9.05 25.89 21.05
N PHE A 5 10.08 25.31 21.68
CA PHE A 5 11.37 25.08 21.06
C PHE A 5 11.57 23.57 20.96
N ILE A 6 11.74 23.08 19.73
CA ILE A 6 12.15 21.70 19.48
C ILE A 6 13.67 21.62 19.60
N VAL A 7 14.16 20.84 20.57
CA VAL A 7 15.60 20.66 20.83
C VAL A 7 16.03 19.29 20.26
N GLY A 8 15.89 19.11 18.95
CA GLY A 8 16.20 17.85 18.26
C GLY A 8 15.87 17.91 16.77
N VAL A 9 15.98 16.77 16.07
CA VAL A 9 15.55 16.64 14.68
C VAL A 9 14.02 16.66 14.64
N PRO A 10 13.37 17.66 14.03
CA PRO A 10 11.91 17.70 13.95
C PRO A 10 11.39 16.62 13.00
N ALA A 11 10.20 16.09 13.28
CA ALA A 11 9.46 15.33 12.30
C ALA A 11 9.06 16.20 11.10
N GLU A 12 9.24 15.65 9.90
CA GLU A 12 8.94 16.29 8.61
C GLU A 12 8.66 15.22 7.54
N ALA A 13 8.18 15.63 6.37
CA ALA A 13 7.89 14.74 5.23
C ALA A 13 9.08 13.86 4.78
N GLY A 14 10.30 14.22 5.19
CA GLY A 14 11.54 13.49 4.91
C GLY A 14 11.80 12.29 5.80
N ASN A 15 11.23 12.25 7.02
CA ASN A 15 11.64 11.31 8.07
C ASN A 15 10.47 10.63 8.81
N LEU A 16 9.22 11.05 8.61
CA LEU A 16 8.05 10.44 9.24
C LEU A 16 7.01 10.10 8.17
N VAL A 17 6.44 8.89 8.24
CA VAL A 17 5.40 8.41 7.31
C VAL A 17 4.28 7.72 8.07
N ILE A 18 3.08 7.68 7.48
CA ILE A 18 2.02 6.75 7.89
C ILE A 18 2.35 5.38 7.29
N SER A 19 2.56 4.40 8.17
CA SER A 19 3.02 3.05 7.80
C SER A 19 1.92 2.01 7.77
N GLU A 20 0.83 2.21 8.51
CA GLU A 20 -0.28 1.25 8.57
C GLU A 20 -1.58 1.93 9.01
N ILE A 21 -2.71 1.50 8.44
CA ILE A 21 -4.05 1.97 8.77
C ILE A 21 -4.97 0.76 8.89
N HIS A 22 -5.57 0.54 10.05
CA HIS A 22 -6.59 -0.48 10.24
C HIS A 22 -7.94 0.22 10.37
N TYR A 23 -8.51 0.62 9.23
CA TYR A 23 -9.66 1.50 9.20
C TYR A 23 -11.01 0.79 9.32
N ASN A 24 -11.08 -0.52 9.06
CA ASN A 24 -12.31 -1.31 9.19
C ASN A 24 -11.97 -2.73 9.68
N PRO A 25 -11.78 -2.92 11.00
CA PRO A 25 -11.49 -4.22 11.59
C PRO A 25 -12.58 -5.26 11.31
N SER A 26 -12.26 -6.55 11.49
CA SER A 26 -13.29 -7.58 11.34
C SER A 26 -14.30 -7.55 12.49
N GLY A 27 -15.58 -7.50 12.15
CA GLY A 27 -16.68 -7.47 13.12
C GLY A 27 -17.29 -6.07 13.24
N PRO A 28 -18.23 -5.87 14.19
CA PRO A 28 -18.93 -4.59 14.35
C PRO A 28 -18.19 -3.60 15.28
N SER A 29 -17.03 -3.98 15.81
CA SER A 29 -16.30 -3.18 16.79
C SER A 29 -15.20 -2.40 16.10
N GLU A 30 -15.12 -1.12 16.46
CA GLU A 30 -14.13 -0.17 15.94
C GLU A 30 -13.01 0.05 16.96
N GLU A 31 -13.03 -0.68 18.08
CA GLU A 31 -12.01 -0.63 19.14
C GLU A 31 -10.64 -1.12 18.68
N ASP A 32 -10.59 -1.91 17.60
CA ASP A 32 -9.37 -2.43 17.00
C ASP A 32 -8.82 -1.55 15.86
N GLU A 33 -9.46 -0.40 15.59
CA GLU A 33 -8.92 0.58 14.65
C GLU A 33 -7.56 1.10 15.14
N PHE A 34 -6.70 1.48 14.19
CA PHE A 34 -5.51 2.25 14.51
C PHE A 34 -4.93 2.94 13.28
N ILE A 35 -4.11 3.95 13.55
CA ILE A 35 -3.16 4.51 12.58
C ILE A 35 -1.74 4.42 13.15
N GLU A 36 -0.80 4.00 12.32
CA GLU A 36 0.61 3.86 12.71
C GLU A 36 1.49 4.84 11.94
N LEU A 37 2.42 5.46 12.67
CA LEU A 37 3.49 6.27 12.11
C LEU A 37 4.83 5.56 12.28
N MET A 38 5.73 5.71 11.31
CA MET A 38 7.09 5.19 11.36
C MET A 38 8.11 6.30 11.13
N ASN A 39 9.10 6.41 12.01
CA ASN A 39 10.30 7.17 11.74
C ASN A 39 11.17 6.38 10.77
N ILE A 40 11.31 6.91 9.54
CA ILE A 40 12.08 6.27 8.46
C ILE A 40 13.54 6.77 8.38
N SER A 41 14.02 7.52 9.38
CA SER A 41 15.39 8.01 9.45
C SER A 41 16.29 7.20 10.40
N ASP A 42 17.58 7.47 10.35
CA ASP A 42 18.61 6.92 11.24
C ASP A 42 18.80 7.74 12.53
N GLN A 43 17.95 8.74 12.78
CA GLN A 43 18.02 9.62 13.95
C GLN A 43 16.70 9.60 14.73
N THR A 44 16.78 9.79 16.05
CA THR A 44 15.60 10.02 16.88
C THR A 44 14.95 11.36 16.46
N ILE A 45 13.67 11.32 16.12
CA ILE A 45 12.90 12.52 15.74
C ILE A 45 12.00 13.00 16.87
N GLN A 46 11.72 14.30 16.89
CA GLN A 46 10.81 14.95 17.81
C GLN A 46 9.43 15.04 17.16
N LEU A 47 8.42 14.49 17.84
CA LEU A 47 7.03 14.50 17.42
C LEU A 47 6.23 15.66 18.04
N THR A 48 6.78 16.42 19.00
CA THR A 48 6.08 17.53 19.64
C THR A 48 5.40 18.46 18.62
N GLY A 49 4.08 18.64 18.77
CA GLY A 49 3.28 19.49 17.89
C GLY A 49 2.90 18.88 16.54
N VAL A 50 3.42 17.68 16.18
CA VAL A 50 2.89 16.91 15.05
C VAL A 50 1.42 16.61 15.32
N SER A 51 0.58 16.76 14.30
CA SER A 51 -0.87 16.64 14.47
C SER A 51 -1.57 16.08 13.25
N PHE A 52 -2.70 15.43 13.48
CA PHE A 52 -3.65 15.07 12.44
C PHE A 52 -4.66 16.20 12.25
N SER A 53 -4.80 16.69 11.02
CA SER A 53 -5.77 17.73 10.67
C SER A 53 -6.95 17.22 9.83
N ALA A 54 -6.89 15.98 9.36
CA ALA A 54 -7.95 15.27 8.65
C ALA A 54 -7.82 13.76 8.92
N GLY A 55 -8.95 13.04 8.94
CA GLY A 55 -9.03 11.71 9.51
C GLY A 55 -9.47 11.77 10.97
N ILE A 56 -8.52 11.46 11.83
CA ILE A 56 -8.65 11.59 13.28
C ILE A 56 -8.24 12.99 13.78
N GLN A 57 -8.48 13.29 15.05
CA GLN A 57 -7.96 14.46 15.74
C GLN A 57 -7.00 14.02 16.85
N TYR A 58 -5.72 14.31 16.66
CA TYR A 58 -4.66 14.02 17.61
C TYR A 58 -3.52 15.03 17.46
N THR A 59 -2.87 15.38 18.56
CA THR A 59 -1.64 16.20 18.57
C THR A 59 -0.68 15.57 19.56
N PHE A 60 0.55 15.32 19.14
CA PHE A 60 1.59 14.76 20.00
C PHE A 60 2.00 15.77 21.07
N GLU A 61 2.10 15.27 22.30
CA GLU A 61 2.45 16.02 23.49
C GLU A 61 3.88 16.61 23.45
N ASP A 62 4.11 17.56 24.33
CA ASP A 62 5.42 18.15 24.57
C ASP A 62 6.36 17.09 25.15
N ASP A 63 7.46 16.80 24.44
CA ASP A 63 8.45 15.73 24.72
C ASP A 63 8.32 14.42 23.93
N ALA A 64 7.27 14.23 23.14
CA ALA A 64 7.11 13.03 22.33
C ALA A 64 8.27 12.85 21.34
N THR A 65 8.92 11.68 21.37
CA THR A 65 10.03 11.32 20.46
C THR A 65 9.80 9.95 19.83
N LEU A 66 10.38 9.74 18.66
CA LEU A 66 10.38 8.43 17.98
C LEU A 66 11.79 8.05 17.56
N GLU A 67 12.27 6.91 18.09
CA GLU A 67 13.61 6.38 17.80
C GLU A 67 13.79 6.02 16.31
N PRO A 68 15.04 5.90 15.82
CA PRO A 68 15.30 5.46 14.45
C PRO A 68 14.56 4.15 14.14
N MET A 69 13.91 4.09 12.97
CA MET A 69 13.13 2.91 12.52
C MET A 69 11.99 2.48 13.44
N ALA A 70 11.69 3.23 14.50
CA ALA A 70 10.63 2.91 15.43
C ALA A 70 9.26 3.30 14.88
N ARG A 71 8.24 2.61 15.39
CA ARG A 71 6.83 2.81 15.06
C ARG A 71 6.07 3.26 16.30
N ILE A 72 5.07 4.10 16.10
CA ILE A 72 4.10 4.49 17.13
C ILE A 72 2.69 4.28 16.58
N VAL A 73 1.84 3.68 17.40
CA VAL A 73 0.47 3.29 17.05
C VAL A 73 -0.46 4.19 17.85
N LEU A 74 -1.44 4.80 17.18
CA LEU A 74 -2.52 5.54 17.81
C LEU A 74 -3.82 4.76 17.68
N ARG A 75 -4.52 4.57 18.79
CA ARG A 75 -5.79 3.85 18.90
C ARG A 75 -6.96 4.76 19.30
N PRO A 76 -8.22 4.34 19.12
CA PRO A 76 -9.40 5.16 19.43
C PRO A 76 -9.44 5.79 20.82
N GLU A 77 -8.81 5.17 21.83
CA GLU A 77 -8.72 5.74 23.18
C GLU A 77 -7.73 6.91 23.31
N GLU A 78 -6.84 7.09 22.33
CA GLU A 78 -5.80 8.11 22.30
C GLU A 78 -6.19 9.33 21.47
N TYR A 79 -7.06 9.17 20.46
CA TYR A 79 -7.50 10.23 19.56
C TYR A 79 -9.00 10.50 19.65
N THR A 80 -9.44 11.63 19.10
CA THR A 80 -10.88 11.90 18.90
C THR A 80 -11.24 11.68 17.43
N GLY A 81 -12.47 11.25 17.17
CA GLY A 81 -12.93 10.87 15.83
C GLY A 81 -12.84 9.36 15.62
N GLN A 82 -13.02 8.93 14.38
CA GLN A 82 -12.99 7.54 13.95
C GLN A 82 -12.51 7.52 12.50
N LEU A 83 -11.82 6.44 12.09
CA LEU A 83 -11.50 6.24 10.69
C LEU A 83 -12.76 5.92 9.88
N ASP A 84 -12.84 6.38 8.63
CA ASP A 84 -13.97 6.07 7.74
C ASP A 84 -13.77 4.72 7.03
N ASN A 85 -14.68 3.77 7.28
CA ASN A 85 -14.71 2.45 6.65
C ASN A 85 -14.75 2.51 5.11
N GLY A 86 -15.31 3.57 4.52
CA GLY A 86 -15.39 3.78 3.06
C GLY A 86 -14.25 4.60 2.46
N GLY A 87 -13.26 4.99 3.25
CA GLY A 87 -12.10 5.73 2.80
C GLY A 87 -12.23 7.26 2.84
N GLU A 88 -11.25 7.89 3.48
CA GLU A 88 -11.18 9.33 3.71
C GLU A 88 -9.78 9.90 3.46
N ASN A 89 -9.67 11.21 3.58
CA ASN A 89 -8.39 11.90 3.52
C ASN A 89 -7.74 11.97 4.89
N ILE A 90 -6.54 11.42 5.01
CA ILE A 90 -5.69 11.59 6.18
C ILE A 90 -4.68 12.71 5.91
N THR A 91 -4.51 13.62 6.86
CA THR A 91 -3.47 14.66 6.78
C THR A 91 -2.71 14.75 8.09
N LEU A 92 -1.40 14.50 8.00
CA LEU A 92 -0.42 14.64 9.08
C LEU A 92 0.39 15.92 8.85
N LEU A 93 0.44 16.78 9.86
CA LEU A 93 1.15 18.05 9.86
C LEU A 93 2.34 18.02 10.82
N ASP A 94 3.40 18.74 10.48
CA ASP A 94 4.50 19.03 11.38
C ASP A 94 4.11 20.10 12.43
N ALA A 95 5.01 20.38 13.37
CA ALA A 95 4.80 21.36 14.43
C ALA A 95 4.57 22.80 13.94
N ASN A 96 4.92 23.12 12.70
CA ASN A 96 4.73 24.42 12.07
C ASN A 96 3.47 24.47 11.19
N GLY A 97 2.73 23.37 11.08
CA GLY A 97 1.56 23.22 10.22
C GLY A 97 1.87 22.91 8.75
N ASN A 98 3.12 22.53 8.41
CA ASN A 98 3.43 22.03 7.07
C ASN A 98 3.00 20.56 6.95
N ILE A 99 2.63 20.14 5.74
CA ILE A 99 2.23 18.75 5.48
C ILE A 99 3.44 17.82 5.56
N ILE A 100 3.35 16.79 6.41
CA ILE A 100 4.23 15.62 6.40
C ILE A 100 3.72 14.63 5.35
N GLU A 101 2.46 14.19 5.50
CA GLU A 101 1.76 13.39 4.50
C GLU A 101 0.29 13.83 4.40
N SER A 102 -0.26 13.78 3.18
CA SER A 102 -1.68 13.97 2.94
C SER A 102 -2.10 13.11 1.76
N PHE A 103 -3.04 12.20 1.98
CA PHE A 103 -3.56 11.32 0.93
C PHE A 103 -4.93 10.77 1.34
N ARG A 104 -5.69 10.30 0.34
CA ARG A 104 -6.96 9.61 0.55
C ARG A 104 -6.78 8.10 0.35
N TYR A 105 -7.09 7.31 1.37
CA TYR A 105 -7.22 5.85 1.20
C TYR A 105 -8.63 5.49 0.73
N ASN A 106 -8.80 4.27 0.22
CA ASN A 106 -10.09 3.76 -0.23
C ASN A 106 -10.22 2.27 0.06
N ASP A 107 -11.46 1.79 0.08
CA ASP A 107 -11.87 0.41 0.36
C ASP A 107 -12.27 -0.36 -0.92
N LYS A 108 -12.07 0.26 -2.09
CA LYS A 108 -12.40 -0.30 -3.41
C LYS A 108 -11.22 -0.19 -4.37
N SER A 109 -11.18 -1.13 -5.32
CA SER A 109 -10.23 -1.08 -6.44
C SER A 109 -10.14 0.34 -7.04
N PRO A 110 -8.92 0.87 -7.27
CA PRO A 110 -7.63 0.16 -7.29
C PRO A 110 -6.95 -0.08 -5.93
N TRP A 111 -7.53 0.36 -4.81
CA TRP A 111 -7.00 0.08 -3.47
C TRP A 111 -7.20 -1.40 -3.09
N PRO A 112 -6.35 -1.95 -2.20
CA PRO A 112 -6.61 -3.26 -1.63
C PRO A 112 -7.99 -3.32 -0.95
N GLU A 113 -8.82 -4.28 -1.36
CA GLU A 113 -10.18 -4.44 -0.80
C GLU A 113 -10.20 -5.29 0.48
N ALA A 114 -9.20 -6.14 0.70
CA ALA A 114 -9.17 -7.01 1.89
C ALA A 114 -9.18 -6.24 3.24
N PRO A 115 -8.55 -5.06 3.39
CA PRO A 115 -8.63 -4.28 4.63
C PRO A 115 -10.00 -3.68 4.96
N ASP A 116 -11.02 -3.90 4.12
CA ASP A 116 -12.40 -3.46 4.32
C ASP A 116 -13.23 -4.51 5.09
N GLY A 117 -12.97 -4.67 6.39
CA GLY A 117 -13.82 -5.49 7.27
C GLY A 117 -13.58 -7.00 7.21
N SER A 118 -12.63 -7.47 6.38
CA SER A 118 -12.27 -8.90 6.32
C SER A 118 -11.17 -9.29 7.33
N GLY A 119 -10.61 -8.31 8.04
CA GLY A 119 -9.67 -8.49 9.15
C GLY A 119 -8.26 -7.90 8.94
N PRO A 120 -7.64 -7.89 7.75
CA PRO A 120 -6.34 -7.25 7.55
C PRO A 120 -6.36 -5.73 7.73
N SER A 121 -5.21 -5.14 8.00
CA SER A 121 -4.98 -3.69 7.90
C SER A 121 -4.39 -3.33 6.52
N LEU A 122 -4.38 -2.04 6.21
CA LEU A 122 -3.73 -1.47 5.03
C LEU A 122 -2.29 -1.05 5.39
N VAL A 123 -1.31 -1.76 4.84
CA VAL A 123 0.12 -1.61 5.16
C VAL A 123 0.86 -0.90 4.03
N ARG A 124 1.69 0.09 4.37
CA ARG A 124 2.62 0.77 3.45
C ARG A 124 3.70 -0.21 3.02
N ILE A 125 3.84 -0.43 1.72
CA ILE A 125 4.93 -1.22 1.15
C ILE A 125 6.23 -0.43 1.29
N ALA A 126 7.25 -1.04 1.91
CA ALA A 126 8.62 -0.52 1.99
C ALA A 126 8.67 1.00 2.37
N PRO A 127 8.18 1.38 3.56
CA PRO A 127 7.97 2.79 3.95
C PRO A 127 9.22 3.67 3.84
N ASP A 128 10.40 3.10 4.05
CA ASP A 128 11.71 3.73 3.91
C ASP A 128 12.06 4.15 2.47
N TYR A 129 11.44 3.51 1.46
CA TYR A 129 11.56 3.91 0.05
C TYR A 129 10.64 5.09 -0.33
N ARG A 130 9.79 5.56 0.59
CA ARG A 130 8.94 6.75 0.41
C ARG A 130 8.12 6.73 -0.88
N LEU A 131 7.50 5.58 -1.16
CA LEU A 131 6.57 5.44 -2.29
C LEU A 131 5.43 6.46 -2.14
N ASN A 132 4.94 7.01 -3.26
CA ASN A 132 3.87 8.01 -3.22
C ASN A 132 2.62 7.44 -2.53
N PRO A 133 2.17 8.02 -1.41
CA PRO A 133 1.11 7.45 -0.61
C PRO A 133 -0.28 7.54 -1.23
N GLU A 134 -0.47 8.42 -2.21
CA GLU A 134 -1.70 8.54 -3.00
C GLU A 134 -1.88 7.37 -3.98
N LEU A 135 -0.82 6.60 -4.28
CA LEU A 135 -0.89 5.50 -5.21
C LEU A 135 -1.33 4.21 -4.49
N PRO A 136 -2.41 3.55 -4.94
CA PRO A 136 -2.85 2.26 -4.39
C PRO A 136 -1.77 1.17 -4.43
N SER A 137 -0.86 1.24 -5.41
CA SER A 137 0.28 0.32 -5.56
C SER A 137 1.37 0.49 -4.49
N SER A 138 1.27 1.53 -3.63
CA SER A 138 2.15 1.74 -2.48
C SER A 138 1.63 1.03 -1.22
N TRP A 139 0.51 0.32 -1.34
CA TRP A 139 -0.18 -0.32 -0.24
C TRP A 139 -0.50 -1.78 -0.53
N ARG A 140 -0.60 -2.57 0.53
CA ARG A 140 -1.08 -3.94 0.50
C ARG A 140 -1.89 -4.26 1.76
N PRO A 141 -2.64 -5.35 1.77
CA PRO A 141 -3.13 -5.93 3.02
C PRO A 141 -1.97 -6.41 3.91
N SER A 142 -2.16 -6.40 5.22
CA SER A 142 -1.31 -7.15 6.15
C SER A 142 -1.40 -8.66 5.88
N VAL A 143 -0.34 -9.39 6.23
CA VAL A 143 -0.24 -10.85 6.08
C VAL A 143 -1.23 -11.58 7.00
N GLN A 144 -1.59 -10.96 8.12
CA GLN A 144 -2.50 -11.50 9.13
C GLN A 144 -3.64 -10.53 9.43
N ASN A 145 -4.73 -11.04 10.00
CA ASN A 145 -5.81 -10.21 10.51
C ASN A 145 -5.32 -9.38 11.71
N ASN A 146 -5.94 -8.22 11.91
CA ASN A 146 -5.61 -7.19 12.92
C ASN A 146 -4.24 -6.53 12.73
N GLY A 147 -3.68 -6.63 11.53
CA GLY A 147 -2.45 -5.96 11.17
C GLY A 147 -1.21 -6.44 11.91
N ASN A 148 -0.19 -5.58 11.93
CA ASN A 148 1.09 -5.80 12.59
C ASN A 148 1.53 -4.55 13.37
N PRO A 149 0.69 -4.03 14.29
CA PRO A 149 0.95 -2.80 15.01
C PRO A 149 2.29 -2.86 15.77
N ALA A 150 3.04 -1.77 15.68
CA ALA A 150 4.40 -1.57 16.20
C ALA A 150 5.46 -2.52 15.60
N ALA A 151 5.17 -3.20 14.50
CA ALA A 151 6.06 -4.17 13.87
C ALA A 151 5.96 -4.13 12.33
N SER A 152 6.71 -4.99 11.66
CA SER A 152 6.58 -5.24 10.22
C SER A 152 6.35 -6.73 9.98
N ASP A 153 5.45 -7.03 9.04
CA ASP A 153 5.19 -8.36 8.50
C ASP A 153 5.92 -8.62 7.16
N ALA A 154 6.82 -7.71 6.76
CA ALA A 154 7.64 -7.85 5.58
C ALA A 154 8.82 -8.81 5.80
N THR A 155 9.22 -9.50 4.74
CA THR A 155 10.39 -10.37 4.67
C THR A 155 11.35 -9.82 3.62
N SER A 156 12.66 -9.96 3.82
CA SER A 156 13.66 -9.56 2.83
C SER A 156 14.05 -10.72 1.90
N PHE A 157 14.40 -10.40 0.66
CA PHE A 157 14.94 -11.34 -0.30
C PHE A 157 16.42 -11.63 0.00
N GLU A 158 16.72 -12.90 0.29
CA GLU A 158 18.09 -13.38 0.61
C GLU A 158 18.63 -14.35 -0.45
N GLY A 159 17.93 -14.49 -1.59
CA GLY A 159 18.23 -15.49 -2.60
C GLY A 159 19.15 -15.00 -3.73
N GLU A 160 19.49 -15.91 -4.64
CA GLU A 160 20.21 -15.58 -5.88
C GLU A 160 19.52 -16.18 -7.10
N GLY A 161 19.52 -15.41 -8.19
CA GLY A 161 19.01 -15.85 -9.49
C GLY A 161 17.49 -15.78 -9.65
N GLN A 162 17.05 -15.95 -10.90
CA GLN A 162 15.66 -15.70 -11.31
C GLN A 162 14.65 -16.62 -10.62
N GLN A 163 15.01 -17.90 -10.39
CA GLN A 163 14.10 -18.84 -9.74
C GLN A 163 13.84 -18.46 -8.28
N ALA A 164 14.85 -17.99 -7.56
CA ALA A 164 14.69 -17.53 -6.18
C ALA A 164 13.77 -16.29 -6.12
N ILE A 165 13.93 -15.34 -7.06
CA ILE A 165 13.06 -14.16 -7.15
C ILE A 165 11.60 -14.58 -7.34
N PHE A 166 11.31 -15.50 -8.26
CA PHE A 166 9.94 -15.97 -8.46
C PHE A 166 9.36 -16.66 -7.22
N SER A 167 10.14 -17.52 -6.57
CA SER A 167 9.69 -18.23 -5.36
C SER A 167 9.47 -17.29 -4.18
N TYR A 168 10.22 -16.20 -4.10
CA TYR A 168 10.06 -15.19 -3.05
C TYR A 168 8.89 -14.24 -3.32
N ALA A 169 8.78 -13.73 -4.55
CA ALA A 169 7.85 -12.67 -4.91
C ALA A 169 6.43 -13.19 -5.22
N LEU A 170 6.26 -14.45 -5.59
CA LEU A 170 4.95 -14.98 -6.00
C LEU A 170 4.53 -16.18 -5.15
N LYS A 171 3.23 -16.28 -4.85
CA LYS A 171 2.65 -17.49 -4.23
C LYS A 171 2.59 -18.67 -5.20
N LYS A 172 2.47 -18.39 -6.50
CA LYS A 172 2.39 -19.37 -7.59
C LYS A 172 3.09 -18.82 -8.83
N LEU A 173 3.50 -19.68 -9.76
CA LEU A 173 4.04 -19.17 -11.02
C LEU A 173 2.97 -18.34 -11.75
N PRO A 174 3.38 -17.28 -12.46
CA PRO A 174 2.43 -16.40 -13.15
C PRO A 174 1.74 -17.17 -14.28
N PHE A 175 0.47 -16.86 -14.50
CA PHE A 175 -0.30 -17.35 -15.64
C PHE A 175 -0.53 -18.87 -15.71
N GLU A 176 -0.40 -19.59 -14.59
CA GLU A 176 -0.70 -21.03 -14.53
C GLU A 176 -2.18 -21.35 -14.71
N LYS A 177 -3.08 -20.45 -14.29
CA LYS A 177 -4.53 -20.66 -14.37
C LYS A 177 -5.13 -19.88 -15.53
N ALA A 178 -6.05 -20.50 -16.27
CA ALA A 178 -6.73 -19.88 -17.40
C ALA A 178 -7.54 -18.61 -17.04
N ASN A 179 -7.89 -18.40 -15.77
CA ASN A 179 -8.60 -17.20 -15.32
C ASN A 179 -7.68 -16.06 -14.85
N SER A 180 -6.35 -16.25 -14.89
CA SER A 180 -5.37 -15.22 -14.52
C SER A 180 -4.95 -14.33 -15.68
N TYR A 181 -5.51 -14.53 -16.88
CA TYR A 181 -5.34 -13.66 -18.03
C TYR A 181 -6.48 -13.91 -19.02
N GLY A 182 -6.75 -12.95 -19.88
CA GLY A 182 -7.80 -13.10 -20.87
C GLY A 182 -8.17 -11.80 -21.56
N ILE A 183 -8.96 -11.91 -22.63
CA ILE A 183 -9.56 -10.75 -23.27
C ILE A 183 -10.88 -10.47 -22.58
N THR A 184 -11.07 -9.25 -22.11
CA THR A 184 -12.31 -8.79 -21.48
C THR A 184 -12.82 -7.52 -22.13
N GLN A 185 -14.13 -7.33 -22.12
CA GLN A 185 -14.75 -6.09 -22.57
C GLN A 185 -14.53 -5.01 -21.50
N LEU A 186 -14.17 -3.80 -21.92
CA LEU A 186 -14.13 -2.64 -21.04
C LEU A 186 -15.55 -2.30 -20.59
N GLU A 187 -15.71 -2.08 -19.28
CA GLU A 187 -17.01 -1.74 -18.70
C GLU A 187 -17.60 -0.48 -19.36
N GLY A 188 -18.86 -0.57 -19.79
CA GLY A 188 -19.53 0.54 -20.48
C GLY A 188 -19.04 0.84 -21.90
N SER A 189 -18.17 0.01 -22.48
CA SER A 189 -17.66 0.16 -23.85
C SER A 189 -17.90 -1.08 -24.72
N THR A 190 -17.79 -0.96 -26.04
CA THR A 190 -17.69 -2.08 -26.99
C THR A 190 -16.27 -2.58 -27.19
N ASP A 191 -15.30 -1.89 -26.60
CA ASP A 191 -13.88 -2.18 -26.75
C ASP A 191 -13.44 -3.33 -25.85
N PHE A 192 -12.43 -4.08 -26.31
CA PHE A 192 -11.84 -5.18 -25.58
C PHE A 192 -10.39 -4.86 -25.21
N VAL A 193 -9.97 -5.33 -24.04
CA VAL A 193 -8.58 -5.25 -23.54
C VAL A 193 -8.11 -6.62 -23.12
N PHE A 194 -6.79 -6.81 -23.11
CA PHE A 194 -6.19 -8.01 -22.56
C PHE A 194 -5.80 -7.73 -21.10
N PHE A 195 -6.32 -8.52 -20.17
CA PHE A 195 -5.95 -8.45 -18.76
C PHE A 195 -5.01 -9.60 -18.39
N ALA A 196 -4.23 -9.39 -17.35
CA ALA A 196 -3.42 -10.42 -16.73
C ALA A 196 -3.21 -10.11 -15.25
N SER A 197 -3.14 -11.15 -14.43
CA SER A 197 -3.07 -11.06 -12.98
C SER A 197 -2.05 -12.05 -12.42
N ILE A 198 -1.46 -11.70 -11.28
CA ILE A 198 -0.52 -12.55 -10.54
C ILE A 198 -0.97 -12.69 -9.08
N GLU A 199 -0.66 -13.82 -8.45
CA GLU A 199 -0.80 -13.99 -7.01
C GLU A 199 0.55 -13.64 -6.33
N ALA A 200 0.71 -12.38 -5.92
CA ALA A 200 1.93 -11.89 -5.28
C ALA A 200 2.07 -12.41 -3.84
N ASN A 201 3.30 -12.53 -3.35
CA ASN A 201 3.55 -12.76 -1.93
C ASN A 201 3.34 -11.47 -1.14
N LEU A 202 2.50 -11.49 -0.11
CA LEU A 202 2.16 -10.31 0.69
C LEU A 202 3.35 -9.79 1.48
N SER A 203 4.21 -10.66 2.01
CA SER A 203 5.36 -10.22 2.80
C SER A 203 6.53 -9.72 1.95
N ALA A 204 6.43 -9.77 0.62
CA ALA A 204 7.53 -9.48 -0.29
C ALA A 204 7.59 -7.98 -0.67
N ASP A 205 7.83 -7.10 0.30
CA ASP A 205 7.78 -5.64 0.09
C ASP A 205 8.94 -5.08 -0.74
N ASP A 206 10.07 -5.78 -0.77
CA ASP A 206 11.17 -5.42 -1.66
C ASP A 206 10.90 -5.82 -3.12
N ALA A 207 9.90 -6.66 -3.39
CA ALA A 207 9.49 -7.04 -4.73
C ALA A 207 8.52 -6.02 -5.34
N SER A 208 8.85 -5.59 -6.56
CA SER A 208 8.01 -4.73 -7.38
C SER A 208 7.58 -5.44 -8.65
N TYR A 209 6.36 -5.15 -9.09
CA TYR A 209 5.70 -5.87 -10.16
C TYR A 209 5.22 -4.92 -11.25
N SER A 210 5.42 -5.30 -12.51
CA SER A 210 4.64 -4.78 -13.61
C SER A 210 4.33 -5.88 -14.62
N ILE A 211 3.24 -5.70 -15.38
CA ILE A 211 2.93 -6.58 -16.51
C ILE A 211 3.05 -5.76 -17.78
N GLU A 212 3.77 -6.31 -18.75
CA GLU A 212 3.85 -5.74 -20.10
C GLU A 212 3.04 -6.59 -21.08
N PHE A 213 2.40 -5.90 -22.02
CA PHE A 213 1.52 -6.50 -23.02
C PHE A 213 2.04 -6.25 -24.44
N SER A 214 1.82 -7.23 -25.31
CA SER A 214 2.22 -7.18 -26.72
C SER A 214 1.22 -7.93 -27.60
N SER A 215 1.08 -7.50 -28.86
CA SER A 215 0.35 -8.24 -29.89
C SER A 215 1.27 -8.89 -30.93
N ASP A 216 2.58 -8.66 -30.87
CA ASP A 216 3.53 -9.08 -31.91
C ASP A 216 4.87 -9.64 -31.37
N LEU A 217 5.00 -9.74 -30.04
CA LEU A 217 6.22 -10.12 -29.30
C LEU A 217 7.43 -9.18 -29.52
N LYS A 218 7.27 -8.09 -30.26
CA LYS A 218 8.33 -7.13 -30.59
C LYS A 218 8.17 -5.84 -29.81
N LYS A 219 6.95 -5.28 -29.81
CA LYS A 219 6.61 -4.07 -29.07
C LYS A 219 5.89 -4.45 -27.78
N TRP A 220 6.45 -4.00 -26.66
CA TRP A 220 5.92 -4.24 -25.32
C TRP A 220 5.52 -2.90 -24.72
N ASN A 221 4.34 -2.86 -24.10
CA ASN A 221 3.87 -1.69 -23.37
C ASN A 221 3.52 -2.13 -21.96
N GLU A 222 3.94 -1.35 -20.97
CA GLU A 222 3.52 -1.55 -19.59
C GLU A 222 2.00 -1.38 -19.47
N GLY A 223 1.38 -2.26 -18.70
CA GLY A 223 -0.05 -2.30 -18.47
C GLY A 223 -0.53 -1.24 -17.49
N ILE A 224 -1.83 -0.96 -17.55
CA ILE A 224 -2.52 -0.13 -16.56
C ILE A 224 -2.82 -1.01 -15.34
N PHE A 225 -2.32 -0.62 -14.16
CA PHE A 225 -2.61 -1.32 -12.92
C PHE A 225 -4.09 -1.14 -12.54
N LEU A 226 -4.76 -2.25 -12.27
CA LEU A 226 -6.18 -2.31 -11.89
C LEU A 226 -6.37 -2.47 -10.37
N GLY A 227 -5.30 -2.59 -9.61
CA GLY A 227 -5.36 -2.76 -8.15
C GLY A 227 -5.14 -4.20 -7.69
N ASN A 228 -5.25 -4.36 -6.36
CA ASN A 228 -5.35 -5.66 -5.72
C ASN A 228 -6.82 -6.05 -5.61
N ILE A 229 -7.27 -6.93 -6.50
CA ILE A 229 -8.67 -7.31 -6.67
C ILE A 229 -9.10 -8.50 -5.80
N SER A 230 -8.35 -8.79 -4.73
CA SER A 230 -8.67 -9.87 -3.81
C SER A 230 -9.52 -9.39 -2.64
N SER A 231 -10.70 -9.99 -2.49
CA SER A 231 -11.53 -9.88 -1.27
C SER A 231 -11.17 -10.92 -0.20
N ASP A 232 -10.24 -11.82 -0.51
CA ASP A 232 -9.78 -12.89 0.38
C ASP A 232 -8.40 -12.51 0.92
N SER A 233 -8.27 -12.34 2.24
CA SER A 233 -7.01 -11.97 2.91
C SER A 233 -5.87 -12.96 2.66
N SER A 234 -6.18 -14.21 2.28
CA SER A 234 -5.17 -15.21 1.91
C SER A 234 -4.60 -15.01 0.50
N LYS A 235 -5.15 -14.09 -0.30
CA LYS A 235 -4.76 -13.84 -1.69
C LYS A 235 -4.39 -12.37 -1.89
N ASN A 236 -3.31 -12.14 -2.63
CA ASN A 236 -2.89 -10.82 -3.09
C ASN A 236 -2.86 -10.85 -4.62
N THR A 237 -4.02 -10.62 -5.22
CA THR A 237 -4.17 -10.75 -6.67
C THR A 237 -4.02 -9.38 -7.30
N LEU A 238 -2.84 -9.12 -7.83
CA LEU A 238 -2.54 -7.89 -8.54
C LEU A 238 -2.95 -8.06 -10.00
N SER A 239 -3.66 -7.08 -10.55
CA SER A 239 -4.18 -7.17 -11.92
C SER A 239 -3.78 -5.96 -12.76
N TRP A 240 -3.55 -6.19 -14.06
CA TRP A 240 -3.26 -5.16 -15.05
C TRP A 240 -4.07 -5.40 -16.31
N GLN A 241 -4.28 -4.35 -17.09
CA GLN A 241 -4.82 -4.42 -18.45
C GLN A 241 -3.91 -3.77 -19.49
N SER A 242 -4.06 -4.20 -20.73
CA SER A 242 -3.37 -3.61 -21.89
C SER A 242 -3.82 -2.17 -22.13
N ILE A 243 -2.87 -1.30 -22.47
CA ILE A 243 -3.17 0.07 -22.94
C ILE A 243 -3.80 0.08 -24.34
N ASN A 244 -3.47 -0.93 -25.15
CA ASN A 244 -3.98 -1.06 -26.51
C ASN A 244 -5.21 -1.95 -26.51
N LEU A 245 -6.20 -1.57 -27.30
CA LEU A 245 -7.40 -2.37 -27.52
C LEU A 245 -7.10 -3.62 -28.32
N VAL A 246 -7.85 -4.68 -28.04
CA VAL A 246 -7.85 -5.95 -28.75
C VAL A 246 -8.99 -5.96 -29.77
N ASN A 247 -8.67 -6.28 -31.02
CA ASN A 247 -9.59 -6.37 -32.13
C ASN A 247 -9.11 -7.42 -33.17
N ASP A 248 -9.87 -7.61 -34.24
CA ASP A 248 -9.58 -8.62 -35.26
C ASP A 248 -8.22 -8.44 -35.95
N GLN A 249 -7.66 -7.23 -35.99
CA GLN A 249 -6.35 -6.94 -36.60
C GLN A 249 -5.18 -7.28 -35.66
N ASN A 250 -5.42 -7.48 -34.36
CA ASN A 250 -4.41 -7.80 -33.36
C ASN A 250 -4.93 -8.85 -32.34
N SER A 251 -5.60 -9.89 -32.84
CA SER A 251 -6.24 -10.91 -32.00
C SER A 251 -5.26 -11.77 -31.18
N GLN A 252 -3.98 -11.82 -31.57
CA GLN A 252 -2.92 -12.45 -30.76
C GLN A 252 -2.47 -11.49 -29.66
N GLN A 253 -2.45 -11.99 -28.42
CA GLN A 253 -2.10 -11.23 -27.24
C GLN A 253 -1.09 -12.00 -26.40
N PHE A 254 -0.11 -11.27 -25.85
CA PHE A 254 0.96 -11.79 -25.02
C PHE A 254 1.11 -10.90 -23.79
N ALA A 255 1.37 -11.53 -22.65
CA ALA A 255 1.71 -10.85 -21.40
C ALA A 255 3.04 -11.41 -20.86
N ARG A 256 3.83 -10.55 -20.22
CA ARG A 256 4.97 -10.97 -19.41
C ARG A 256 4.98 -10.19 -18.11
N VAL A 257 5.33 -10.86 -17.02
CA VAL A 257 5.55 -10.21 -15.72
C VAL A 257 7.02 -9.79 -15.61
N LYS A 258 7.23 -8.58 -15.11
CA LYS A 258 8.53 -8.08 -14.67
C LYS A 258 8.52 -7.99 -13.16
N ILE A 259 9.50 -8.64 -12.52
CA ILE A 259 9.70 -8.59 -11.08
C ILE A 259 11.08 -8.01 -10.84
N THR A 260 11.17 -7.00 -9.97
CA THR A 260 12.45 -6.41 -9.54
C THR A 260 12.48 -6.41 -8.03
N ILE A 261 13.58 -6.89 -7.45
CA ILE A 261 13.88 -6.78 -6.03
C ILE A 261 14.63 -5.46 -5.80
N ARG A 262 14.24 -4.72 -4.77
CA ARG A 262 14.83 -3.42 -4.39
C ARG A 262 15.94 -3.60 -3.37
#